data_AF-A0A536FMS7-F1
#
_entry.id   AF-A0A536FMS7-F1
#
_cell.length_a   1.000
_cell.length_b   1.000
_cell.length_c   1.000
_cell.angle_alpha   90.00
_cell.angle_beta   90.00
_cell.angle_gamma   90.00
#
_symmetry.space_group_name_H-M   'P 1'
#
loop_
_entity.id
_entity.type
_entity.pdbx_description
1 polymer ?
#
loop_
_entity_poly.entity_id
_entity_poly.type
_entity_poly.pdbx_seq_one_letter_code
_entity_poly.pdbx_strand_id
1 'polypeptide(L)' 'MEGENRDSHDALDIAHWRAVYTEMIAFKEELLAQTREKIRKVPETEKELGGIDIPFLTAEMQRLKRGLEFWESR' A
#
# COMPACT_ATOMS: atom_id res chain seq x y z
N MET A 1 -6.58 5.90 7.98
CA MET A 1 -7.17 6.31 6.70
C MET A 1 -8.30 7.28 6.99
N GLU A 2 -8.76 8.03 5.99
CA GLU A 2 -9.97 8.82 6.17
C GLU A 2 -11.13 7.88 6.56
N GLY A 3 -11.85 8.22 7.63
CA GLY A 3 -12.92 7.39 8.19
C GLY A 3 -12.49 6.22 9.08
N GLU A 4 -11.18 5.91 9.19
CA GLU A 4 -10.70 4.82 10.04
C GLU A 4 -10.76 5.18 11.52
N ASN A 5 -11.53 4.41 12.30
CA ASN A 5 -11.55 4.51 13.76
C ASN A 5 -10.78 3.36 14.40
N ARG A 6 -9.53 3.60 14.82
CA ARG A 6 -8.67 2.56 15.44
C ARG A 6 -9.07 2.16 16.86
N ASP A 7 -10.03 2.86 17.46
CA ASP A 7 -10.58 2.50 18.77
C ASP A 7 -11.83 1.60 18.64
N SER A 8 -12.23 1.26 17.40
CA SER A 8 -13.34 0.37 17.13
C SER A 8 -13.03 -1.08 17.50
N HIS A 9 -13.99 -1.71 18.17
CA HIS A 9 -13.97 -3.14 18.53
C HIS A 9 -15.13 -3.90 17.87
N ASP A 10 -15.86 -3.24 16.98
CA ASP A 10 -16.97 -3.85 16.25
C ASP A 10 -16.43 -4.82 15.18
N ALA A 11 -16.99 -6.03 15.14
CA ALA A 11 -16.50 -7.08 14.25
C ALA A 11 -16.70 -6.74 12.77
N LEU A 12 -17.76 -6.00 12.41
CA LEU A 12 -17.99 -5.58 11.02
C LEU A 12 -17.00 -4.50 10.61
N ASP A 13 -16.68 -3.57 11.51
CA ASP A 13 -15.70 -2.52 11.24
C ASP A 13 -14.28 -3.10 11.11
N ILE A 14 -13.89 -4.05 11.98
CA ILE A 14 -12.63 -4.80 11.85
C ILE A 14 -12.56 -5.53 10.50
N ALA A 15 -13.63 -6.26 10.13
CA ALA A 15 -13.68 -6.97 8.85
C ALA A 15 -13.62 -6.03 7.65
N HIS A 16 -14.31 -4.88 7.73
CA HIS A 16 -14.28 -3.84 6.71
C HIS A 16 -12.87 -3.29 6.50
N TRP A 17 -12.18 -2.89 7.57
CA TRP A 17 -10.83 -2.34 7.43
C TRP A 17 -9.81 -3.37 6.97
N ARG A 18 -9.90 -4.64 7.41
CA ARG A 18 -9.08 -5.73 6.84
C ARG A 18 -9.24 -5.83 5.33
N ALA A 19 -10.48 -5.79 4.83
CA ALA A 19 -10.75 -5.82 3.39
C ALA A 19 -10.16 -4.60 2.68
N VAL A 20 -10.39 -3.38 3.19
CA VAL A 20 -9.86 -2.14 2.60
C VAL A 20 -8.33 -2.17 2.52
N TYR A 21 -7.63 -2.52 3.61
CA TYR A 21 -6.17 -2.60 3.57
C TYR A 21 -5.68 -3.67 2.60
N THR A 22 -6.34 -4.83 2.54
CA THR A 22 -5.98 -5.91 1.60
C THR A 22 -6.11 -5.46 0.16
N GLU A 23 -7.23 -4.83 -0.20
CA GLU A 23 -7.47 -4.31 -1.55
C GLU A 23 -6.44 -3.24 -1.94
N MET A 24 -6.15 -2.31 -1.03
CA MET A 24 -5.15 -1.27 -1.27
C MET A 24 -3.73 -1.82 -1.43
N ILE A 25 -3.36 -2.83 -0.65
CA ILE A 25 -2.07 -3.52 -0.79
C ILE A 25 -1.98 -4.15 -2.17
N ALA A 26 -2.99 -4.94 -2.58
CA ALA A 26 -3.00 -5.59 -3.89
C ALA A 26 -2.86 -4.58 -5.04
N PHE A 27 -3.64 -3.49 -4.99
CA PHE A 27 -3.53 -2.41 -5.97
C PHE A 27 -2.13 -1.79 -6.03
N LYS A 28 -1.52 -1.50 -4.88
CA LYS A 28 -0.18 -0.90 -4.82
C LYS A 28 0.91 -1.86 -5.28
N GLU A 29 0.77 -3.17 -5.02
CA GLU A 29 1.71 -4.19 -5.48
C GLU A 29 1.69 -4.28 -7.01
N GLU A 30 0.51 -4.26 -7.63
CA GLU A 30 0.35 -4.21 -9.08
C GLU A 30 0.97 -2.93 -9.67
N LEU A 31 0.65 -1.77 -9.10
CA LEU A 31 1.21 -0.50 -9.56
C LEU A 31 2.74 -0.50 -9.50
N LEU A 32 3.33 -1.00 -8.41
CA LEU A 32 4.79 -1.08 -8.26
C LEU A 32 5.41 -2.02 -9.30
N ALA A 33 4.77 -3.15 -9.59
CA ALA A 33 5.21 -4.08 -10.63
C ALA A 33 5.22 -3.41 -12.01
N GLN A 34 4.14 -2.69 -12.35
CA GLN A 34 4.03 -1.95 -13.61
C GLN A 34 5.08 -0.83 -13.70
N THR A 35 5.30 -0.07 -12.63
CA THR A 35 6.32 1.00 -12.59
C THR A 35 7.72 0.44 -12.80
N ARG A 36 8.07 -0.68 -12.14
CA ARG A 36 9.36 -1.37 -12.33
C ARG A 36 9.54 -1.92 -13.74
N GLU A 37 8.47 -2.37 -14.39
CA GLU A 37 8.52 -2.79 -15.79
C GLU A 37 8.76 -1.59 -16.74
N LYS A 38 8.07 -0.46 -16.51
CA LYS A 38 8.23 0.75 -17.32
C LYS A 38 9.64 1.33 -17.23
N ILE A 39 10.21 1.41 -16.03
CA ILE A 39 11.60 1.88 -15.84
C ILE A 39 12.58 1.04 -16.65
N ARG A 40 12.43 -0.29 -16.64
CA ARG A 40 13.28 -1.20 -17.43
C ARG A 40 13.22 -0.93 -18.94
N LYS A 41 12.12 -0.36 -19.44
CA LYS A 41 11.93 -0.06 -20.87
C LYS A 41 12.39 1.35 -21.26
N VAL A 42 12.57 2.26 -20.29
CA VAL A 42 12.96 3.65 -20.54
C VAL A 42 14.05 4.07 -19.54
N PRO A 43 15.33 3.80 -19.84
CA PRO A 43 16.44 4.07 -18.94
C PRO A 43 16.57 5.54 -18.51
N GLU A 44 16.13 6.50 -19.35
CA GLU A 44 16.16 7.91 -18.95
C GLU A 44 15.23 8.24 -17.78
N THR A 45 14.18 7.45 -17.55
CA THR A 45 13.24 7.63 -16.42
C THR A 45 13.71 6.97 -15.13
N GLU A 46 14.80 6.20 -15.18
CA GLU A 46 15.35 5.47 -14.03
C GLU A 46 15.77 6.41 -12.89
N LYS A 47 16.27 7.60 -13.21
CA LYS A 47 16.74 8.57 -12.21
C LYS A 47 15.60 9.23 -11.43
N GLU A 48 14.50 9.58 -12.10
CA GLU A 48 13.34 10.22 -11.47
C GLU A 48 12.47 9.19 -10.72
N LEU A 49 12.08 8.12 -11.41
CA LEU A 49 11.21 7.08 -10.83
C LEU A 49 11.95 6.24 -9.78
N GLY A 50 13.24 5.96 -9.98
CA GLY A 50 14.07 5.21 -9.03
C GLY A 50 14.45 5.99 -7.79
N GLY A 51 14.65 7.31 -7.93
CA GLY A 51 15.09 8.17 -6.83
C GLY A 51 13.98 8.61 -5.88
N ILE A 52 12.75 8.80 -6.39
CA ILE A 52 11.63 9.36 -5.61
C ILE A 52 10.44 8.40 -5.55
N ASP A 53 9.96 7.93 -6.70
CA ASP A 53 8.68 7.20 -6.74
C ASP A 53 8.75 5.80 -6.14
N ILE A 54 9.83 5.04 -6.40
CA ILE A 54 10.01 3.71 -5.82
C ILE A 54 10.12 3.77 -4.29
N PRO A 55 10.97 4.63 -3.68
CA PRO A 55 11.01 4.79 -2.23
C PRO A 55 9.66 5.21 -1.64
N PHE A 56 8.96 6.15 -2.29
CA PHE A 56 7.64 6.60 -1.84
C PHE A 56 6.60 5.47 -1.86
N LEU A 57 6.47 4.75 -2.98
CA LEU A 57 5.55 3.62 -3.12
C LEU A 57 5.88 2.50 -2.13
N THR A 58 7.17 2.27 -1.85
CA THR A 58 7.62 1.29 -0.86
C THR A 58 7.25 1.70 0.57
N ALA A 59 7.42 2.98 0.92
CA ALA A 59 7.03 3.50 2.23
C ALA A 59 5.51 3.41 2.45
N GLU A 60 4.72 3.76 1.44
CA GLU A 60 3.26 3.63 1.49
C GLU A 60 2.83 2.17 1.61
N MET A 61 3.48 1.24 0.90
CA MET A 61 3.22 -0.19 1.05
C MET A 61 3.45 -0.66 2.49
N GLN A 62 4.57 -0.26 3.10
CA GLN A 62 4.89 -0.61 4.48
C GLN A 62 3.87 -0.04 5.47
N ARG A 63 3.36 1.17 5.21
CA ARG A 63 2.30 1.76 6.02
C ARG A 63 0.99 0.97 5.91
N LEU A 64 0.61 0.53 4.72
CA LEU A 64 -0.59 -0.30 4.51
C LEU A 64 -0.45 -1.66 5.18
N LYS A 65 0.71 -2.33 5.07
CA LYS A 65 0.97 -3.63 5.72
C LYS A 65 0.85 -3.55 7.24
N ARG A 66 1.45 -2.53 7.87
CA ARG A 66 1.28 -2.29 9.32
C ARG A 66 -0.17 -2.00 9.71
N GLY A 67 -0.94 -1.36 8.84
CA GLY A 67 -2.36 -1.14 9.06
C GLY A 67 -3.18 -2.43 9.00
N LEU A 68 -2.88 -3.30 8.03
CA LEU A 68 -3.48 -4.63 7.95
C LEU A 68 -3.15 -5.46 9.20
N GLU A 69 -1.87 -5.53 9.58
CA GLU A 69 -1.41 -6.24 10.79
C GLU A 69 -2.13 -5.75 12.05
N PHE A 70 -2.33 -4.44 12.17
CA PHE A 70 -3.10 -3.86 13.27
C PHE A 70 -4.51 -4.44 13.33
N TRP A 71 -5.25 -4.44 12.22
CA TRP A 71 -6.62 -4.95 12.18
C TRP A 71 -6.69 -6.48 12.27
N GLU A 72 -5.70 -7.22 11.76
CA GLU A 72 -5.59 -8.68 11.90
C GLU A 72 -5.33 -9.12 13.33
N SER A 73 -4.67 -8.30 14.13
CA SER A 73 -4.41 -8.57 15.56
C SER A 73 -5.62 -8.33 16.49
N ARG A 74 -6.72 -7.80 15.95
CA ARG A 74 -7.97 -7.50 16.69
C ARG A 74 -8.98 -8.65 16.66
#